data_AF-A0A924Z290-F1
#
_entry.id   AF-A0A924Z290-F1
#
_cell.length_a   1.000
_cell.length_b   1.000
_cell.length_c   1.000
_cell.angle_alpha   90.00
_cell.angle_beta   90.00
_cell.angle_gamma   90.00
#
_symmetry.space_group_name_H-M   'P 1'
#
loop_
_entity.id
_entity.type
_entity.pdbx_description
1 polymer ?
#
loop_
_entity_poly.entity_id
_entity_poly.type
_entity_poly.pdbx_seq_one_letter_code
_entity_poly.pdbx_strand_id
1 'polypeptide(L)' 'MPWFVKIEEGTVDKVSFDRHVPAHKAFVKELIAKGHEARTGYWSHYGGGMLLFKATSMEQAKAIVAQGPLV' A
#
# COMPACT_ATOMS: atom_id res chain seq x y z
N MET A 1 -15.78 7.27 -4.08
CA MET A 1 -15.08 6.24 -3.30
C MET A 1 -14.44 6.91 -2.07
N PRO A 2 -14.74 6.48 -0.83
CA PRO A 2 -14.05 6.95 0.37
C PRO A 2 -12.55 6.60 0.34
N TRP A 3 -11.78 7.35 1.13
CA TRP A 3 -10.36 7.12 1.34
C TRP A 3 -10.13 6.05 2.41
N PHE A 4 -9.18 5.16 2.15
CA PHE A 4 -8.69 4.15 3.07
C PHE A 4 -7.17 4.26 3.17
N VAL A 5 -6.66 3.94 4.36
CA VAL A 5 -5.23 3.88 4.63
C VAL A 5 -4.86 2.48 5.12
N LYS A 6 -3.80 1.91 4.53
CA LYS A 6 -3.07 0.77 5.06
C LYS A 6 -1.79 1.30 5.69
N ILE A 7 -1.51 0.86 6.92
CA ILE A 7 -0.27 1.13 7.63
C ILE A 7 0.37 -0.23 7.94
N GLU A 8 1.66 -0.36 7.66
CA GLU A 8 2.45 -1.55 7.95
C GLU A 8 3.40 -1.26 9.10
N GLU A 9 3.59 -2.24 9.98
CA GLU A 9 4.65 -2.23 10.98
C GLU A 9 5.94 -2.74 10.35
N GLY A 10 7.06 -2.06 10.61
CA GLY A 10 8.37 -2.46 10.11
C GLY A 10 8.92 -3.69 10.84
N THR A 11 8.53 -4.89 10.44
CA THR A 11 8.99 -6.16 11.04
C THR A 11 10.31 -6.68 10.48
N VAL A 12 10.77 -6.14 9.35
CA VAL A 12 12.01 -6.51 8.65
C VAL A 12 12.94 -5.32 8.50
N ASP A 13 14.24 -5.60 8.28
CA ASP A 13 15.22 -4.55 8.02
C ASP A 13 14.94 -3.81 6.70
N LYS A 14 15.49 -2.60 6.57
CA LYS A 14 15.27 -1.73 5.41
C LYS A 14 15.72 -2.35 4.09
N VAL A 15 16.82 -3.12 4.06
CA VAL A 15 17.32 -3.73 2.82
C VAL A 15 16.36 -4.82 2.37
N SER A 16 15.87 -5.63 3.30
CA SER A 16 14.83 -6.63 3.01
C SER A 16 13.54 -5.97 2.52
N PHE A 17 13.08 -4.90 3.19
CA PHE A 17 11.90 -4.13 2.77
C PHE A 17 12.05 -3.52 1.37
N ASP A 18 13.19 -2.88 1.10
CA ASP A 18 13.42 -2.15 -0.15
C ASP A 18 13.42 -3.06 -1.39
N ARG A 19 13.65 -4.38 -1.22
CA ARG A 19 13.49 -5.37 -2.31
C ARG A 19 12.06 -5.46 -2.83
N HIS A 20 11.06 -5.16 -2.01
CA HIS A 20 9.64 -5.21 -2.38
C HIS A 20 9.13 -3.87 -2.93
N VAL A 21 9.87 -2.77 -2.74
CA VAL A 21 9.48 -1.42 -3.18
C VAL A 21 9.20 -1.33 -4.69
N PRO A 22 9.97 -1.95 -5.60
CA PRO A 22 9.66 -1.92 -7.02
C PRO A 22 8.31 -2.56 -7.36
N ALA A 23 8.02 -3.74 -6.80
CA ALA A 23 6.75 -4.43 -6.99
C ALA A 23 5.59 -3.62 -6.40
N HIS A 24 5.78 -3.03 -5.21
CA HIS A 24 4.77 -2.17 -4.58
C HIS A 24 4.46 -0.92 -5.41
N LYS A 25 5.49 -0.29 -5.99
CA LYS A 25 5.30 0.86 -6.90
C LYS A 25 4.51 0.46 -8.15
N ALA A 26 4.72 -0.74 -8.70
CA ALA A 26 3.94 -1.24 -9.83
C ALA A 26 2.46 -1.44 -9.44
N PHE A 27 2.22 -2.10 -8.31
CA PHE A 27 0.88 -2.26 -7.75
C PHE A 27 0.14 -0.92 -7.55
N VAL A 28 0.81 0.09 -7.00
CA VAL A 28 0.21 1.43 -6.82
C VAL A 28 -0.13 2.10 -8.14
N LYS A 29 0.71 1.95 -9.18
CA LYS A 29 0.41 2.45 -10.53
C LYS A 29 -0.81 1.78 -11.12
N GLU A 30 -0.98 0.47 -10.92
CA GLU A 30 -2.18 -0.25 -11.37
C GLU A 30 -3.45 0.24 -10.66
N LEU A 31 -3.36 0.51 -9.35
CA LEU A 31 -4.49 1.10 -8.62
C LEU A 31 -4.88 2.47 -9.18
N ILE A 32 -3.91 3.31 -9.51
CA ILE A 32 -4.16 4.60 -10.17
C ILE A 32 -4.83 4.38 -11.53
N ALA A 33 -4.33 3.46 -12.35
CA ALA A 33 -4.91 3.15 -13.66
C ALA A 33 -6.36 2.61 -13.56
N LYS A 34 -6.70 1.90 -12.48
CA LYS A 34 -8.05 1.41 -12.17
C LYS A 34 -8.97 2.48 -11.55
N GLY A 35 -8.49 3.72 -11.38
CA GLY A 35 -9.29 4.83 -10.83
C GLY A 35 -9.35 4.90 -9.30
N HIS A 36 -8.52 4.13 -8.60
CA HIS A 36 -8.49 4.10 -7.13
C HIS A 36 -7.72 5.26 -6.49
N GLU A 37 -7.11 6.19 -7.26
CA GLU A 37 -6.35 7.33 -6.71
C GLU A 37 -5.41 6.94 -5.56
N ALA A 38 -4.32 6.24 -5.86
CA ALA A 38 -3.42 5.71 -4.83
C ALA A 38 -2.15 6.57 -4.63
N ARG A 39 -1.65 6.61 -3.39
CA ARG A 39 -0.39 7.24 -2.98
C ARG A 39 0.31 6.35 -1.96
N THR A 40 1.63 6.24 -2.04
CA THR A 40 2.41 5.43 -1.09
C THR A 40 3.67 6.17 -0.62
N GLY A 41 4.14 5.82 0.57
CA GLY A 41 5.36 6.35 1.16
C GLY A 41 5.77 5.53 2.38
N TYR A 42 6.92 5.89 2.95
CA TYR A 42 7.35 5.33 4.23
C TYR A 42 6.56 5.96 5.38
N TRP A 43 6.25 5.14 6.39
CA TRP A 43 5.64 5.60 7.63
C TRP A 43 6.73 5.99 8.63
N SER A 44 7.01 7.28 8.73
CA SER A 44 8.20 7.82 9.41
C SER A 44 8.21 7.65 10.94
N HIS A 45 7.08 7.37 11.58
CA HIS A 45 7.00 7.28 13.04
C HIS A 45 7.13 5.87 13.62
N TYR A 46 6.69 4.83 12.91
CA TYR A 46 6.65 3.47 13.46
C TYR A 46 7.41 2.43 12.62
N GLY A 47 8.12 2.89 11.58
CA GLY A 47 8.77 2.00 10.62
C GLY A 47 7.73 1.30 9.72
N GLY A 48 8.11 1.03 8.47
CA GLY A 48 7.23 0.37 7.50
C GLY A 48 6.65 1.30 6.43
N GLY A 49 5.66 0.77 5.70
CA GLY A 49 5.01 1.41 4.57
C GLY A 49 3.63 1.98 4.89
N MET A 50 3.22 2.94 4.06
CA MET A 50 1.86 3.47 4.04
C MET A 50 1.31 3.43 2.61
N LEU A 51 0.05 3.07 2.48
CA LEU A 51 -0.72 3.15 1.24
C LEU A 51 -2.05 3.86 1.51
N LEU A 52 -2.26 4.99 0.86
CA LEU A 52 -3.51 5.76 0.85
C LEU A 52 -4.19 5.57 -0.51
N PHE A 53 -5.46 5.16 -0.53
CA PHE A 53 -6.18 4.88 -1.78
C PHE A 53 -7.70 5.00 -1.59
N LYS A 54 -8.43 5.13 -2.69
CA LYS A 54 -9.89 5.12 -2.71
C LYS A 54 -10.44 3.75 -3.08
N ALA A 55 -11.46 3.32 -2.34
CA ALA A 55 -12.22 2.10 -2.63
C ALA A 55 -13.72 2.34 -2.42
N THR A 56 -14.57 1.44 -2.91
CA THR A 56 -16.03 1.52 -2.81
C THR A 56 -16.54 1.11 -1.42
N SER A 57 -15.80 0.26 -0.70
CA SER A 57 -16.15 -0.25 0.63
C SER A 57 -14.92 -0.74 1.40
N MET A 58 -15.09 -1.00 2.70
CA MET A 58 -14.06 -1.63 3.53
C MET A 58 -13.69 -3.04 3.03
N GLU A 59 -14.65 -3.81 2.51
CA GLU A 59 -14.37 -5.11 1.89
C GLU A 59 -13.48 -4.96 0.66
N GLN A 60 -13.81 -4.03 -0.25
CA GLN A 60 -12.97 -3.79 -1.42
C GLN A 60 -11.57 -3.31 -1.00
N ALA A 61 -11.49 -2.44 0.02
CA ALA A 61 -10.21 -1.98 0.55
C ALA A 61 -9.36 -3.15 1.06
N LYS A 62 -9.94 -4.07 1.84
CA LYS A 62 -9.25 -5.29 2.31
C LYS A 62 -8.82 -6.19 1.15
N ALA A 63 -9.69 -6.39 0.16
CA ALA A 63 -9.38 -7.20 -1.02
C ALA A 63 -8.25 -6.60 -1.87
N ILE A 64 -8.19 -5.26 -1.99
CA ILE A 64 -7.06 -4.56 -2.63
C ILE A 64 -5.78 -4.76 -1.83
N VAL A 65 -5.82 -4.57 -0.51
CA VAL A 65 -4.63 -4.73 0.34
C VAL A 65 -4.07 -6.15 0.31
N ALA A 66 -4.92 -7.18 0.27
CA ALA A 66 -4.52 -8.58 0.21
C ALA A 66 -3.78 -8.98 -1.08
N GLN A 67 -3.90 -8.17 -2.14
CA GLN A 67 -3.18 -8.37 -3.41
C GLN A 67 -1.81 -7.65 -3.43
N GLY A 68 -1.51 -6.82 -2.43
CA GLY A 68 -0.27 -6.08 -2.37
C GLY A 68 0.96 -6.99 -2.14
N PRO A 69 2.15 -6.61 -2.61
CA PRO A 69 3.38 -7.40 -2.41
C PRO A 69 4.01 -7.25 -1.01
N LEU A 70 3.41 -6.41 -0.15
CA LEU A 70 3.84 -6.09 1.21
C LEU A 70 2.79 -6.54 2.23
N VAL A 71 2.35 -7.80 2.18
CA VAL A 71 1.41 -8.37 3.17
C VAL A 71 2.17 -8.87 4.39
#